data_AF-A0A662GQ55-F1
#
_entry.id   AF-A0A662GQ55-F1
#
_cell.length_a   1.000
_cell.length_b   1.000
_cell.length_c   1.000
_cell.angle_alpha   90.00
_cell.angle_beta   90.00
_cell.angle_gamma   90.00
#
_symmetry.space_group_name_H-M   'P 1'
#
loop_
_entity.id
_entity.type
_entity.pdbx_description
1 polymer ?
#
loop_
_entity_poly.entity_id
_entity_poly.type
_entity_poly.pdbx_seq_one_letter_code
_entity_poly.pdbx_strand_id
1 'polypeptide(L)'
;RLLNIFEKAWRTAEELISWPLSPESYPKIFLEFGMGLNELENILSKGLKPYVKIEGWFVKTREPIAAQGWVVDVKRSLDVNNFTLDIDGEKLTIGGFDAEVEDVEAYKVVIERVIK
;
A
#
# COMPACT_ATOMS: atom_id res chain seq x y z
N ARG A 1 8.73 9.22 13.45
CA ARG A 1 8.07 10.04 14.50
C ARG A 1 7.23 11.22 13.95
N LEU A 2 7.70 11.99 12.95
CA LEU A 2 6.89 13.04 12.29
C LEU A 2 5.84 12.49 11.31
N LEU A 3 6.16 11.43 10.56
CA LEU A 3 5.24 10.76 9.63
C LEU A 3 3.98 10.22 10.34
N ASN A 4 4.13 9.58 11.51
CA ASN A 4 2.99 9.09 12.30
C ASN A 4 1.97 10.19 12.70
N ILE A 5 2.40 11.44 12.92
CA ILE A 5 1.47 12.52 13.25
C ILE A 5 0.64 12.90 12.02
N PHE A 6 1.30 13.00 10.87
CA PHE A 6 0.65 13.27 9.59
C PHE A 6 -0.34 12.15 9.24
N GLU A 7 0.09 10.89 9.28
CA GLU A 7 -0.75 9.73 8.98
C GLU A 7 -1.98 9.63 9.89
N LYS A 8 -1.81 9.85 11.19
CA LYS A 8 -2.93 9.81 12.14
C LYS A 8 -3.99 10.87 11.81
N ALA A 9 -3.55 12.10 11.51
CA ALA A 9 -4.46 13.19 11.18
C ALA A 9 -5.29 12.86 9.93
N TRP A 10 -4.64 12.38 8.87
CA TRP A 10 -5.33 11.97 7.64
C TRP A 10 -6.27 10.79 7.84
N ARG A 11 -5.86 9.79 8.63
CA ARG A 11 -6.70 8.61 8.89
C ARG A 11 -7.99 8.96 9.64
N THR A 12 -7.94 9.99 10.51
CA THR A 12 -9.12 10.46 11.27
C THR A 12 -9.90 11.57 10.57
N ALA A 13 -9.40 12.07 9.43
CA ALA A 13 -10.08 13.12 8.69
C ALA A 13 -11.31 12.58 7.97
N GLU A 14 -12.33 13.43 7.83
CA GLU A 14 -13.47 13.16 6.96
C GLU A 14 -13.08 13.50 5.51
N GLU A 15 -13.22 12.51 4.63
CA GLU A 15 -12.98 12.70 3.20
C GLU A 15 -14.12 13.51 2.57
N LEU A 16 -13.83 14.75 2.14
CA LEU A 16 -14.84 15.64 1.55
C LEU A 16 -15.05 15.43 0.06
N ILE A 17 -13.98 15.07 -0.67
CA ILE A 17 -13.98 14.87 -2.12
C ILE A 17 -13.07 13.68 -2.43
N SER A 18 -13.59 12.72 -3.19
CA SER A 18 -12.80 11.62 -3.73
C SER A 18 -13.33 11.13 -5.08
N TRP A 19 -12.44 10.46 -5.80
CA TRP A 19 -12.84 9.66 -6.95
C TRP A 19 -13.63 8.44 -6.47
N PRO A 20 -14.67 8.03 -7.19
CA PRO A 20 -15.41 6.83 -6.83
C PRO A 20 -14.48 5.63 -6.77
N LEU A 21 -14.67 4.76 -5.77
CA LEU A 21 -13.98 3.46 -5.73
C LEU A 21 -14.60 2.53 -6.76
N SER A 22 -14.17 2.70 -8.01
CA SER A 22 -14.57 1.91 -9.17
C SER A 22 -13.33 1.55 -10.00
N PRO A 23 -13.35 0.46 -10.78
CA PRO A 23 -12.23 0.05 -11.62
C PRO A 23 -11.70 1.15 -12.54
N GLU A 24 -12.58 2.04 -13.01
CA GLU A 24 -12.26 3.14 -13.93
C GLU A 24 -11.46 4.28 -13.28
N SER A 25 -11.40 4.31 -11.94
CA SER A 25 -10.63 5.31 -11.20
C SER A 25 -9.15 4.97 -11.05
N TYR A 26 -8.70 3.86 -11.65
CA TYR A 26 -7.32 3.40 -11.65
C TYR A 26 -6.76 3.44 -13.09
N PRO A 27 -5.45 3.71 -13.26
CA PRO A 27 -4.39 3.63 -12.26
C PRO A 27 -4.30 4.84 -11.32
N LYS A 28 -3.85 4.59 -10.09
CA LYS A 28 -3.45 5.63 -9.11
C LYS A 28 -2.04 5.40 -8.62
N ILE A 29 -1.28 6.48 -8.43
CA ILE A 29 0.12 6.44 -7.99
C ILE A 29 0.20 7.09 -6.60
N PHE A 30 0.83 6.38 -5.67
CA PHE A 30 1.06 6.82 -4.30
C PHE A 30 2.57 6.84 -4.04
N LEU A 31 3.09 8.03 -3.72
CA LEU A 31 4.44 8.23 -3.20
C LEU A 31 4.45 8.32 -1.67
N GLU A 32 3.32 8.73 -1.09
CA GLU A 32 3.08 8.68 0.35
C GLU A 32 2.42 7.33 0.66
N PHE A 33 3.13 6.49 1.42
CA PHE A 33 2.75 5.11 1.65
C PHE A 33 1.47 4.98 2.49
N GLY A 34 1.28 5.85 3.48
CA GLY A 34 0.10 5.88 4.34
C GLY A 34 -1.20 6.11 3.57
N MET A 35 -1.19 7.02 2.58
CA MET A 35 -2.30 7.27 1.66
C MET A 35 -2.56 6.05 0.77
N GLY A 36 -1.50 5.41 0.29
CA GLY A 36 -1.62 4.15 -0.45
C GLY A 36 -2.29 3.05 0.37
N LEU A 37 -1.91 2.90 1.64
CA LEU A 37 -2.56 1.97 2.56
C LEU A 37 -4.04 2.32 2.81
N ASN A 38 -4.38 3.60 3.00
CA ASN A 38 -5.78 4.03 3.17
C ASN A 38 -6.64 3.60 1.97
N GLU A 39 -6.13 3.82 0.76
CA GLU A 39 -6.82 3.43 -0.47
C GLU A 39 -6.98 1.91 -0.55
N LEU A 40 -5.92 1.14 -0.26
CA LEU A 40 -5.95 -0.32 -0.27
C LEU A 40 -6.93 -0.89 0.77
N GLU A 41 -6.94 -0.36 2.00
CA GLU A 41 -7.94 -0.75 3.02
C GLU A 41 -9.36 -0.51 2.53
N ASN A 42 -9.62 0.65 1.92
CA ASN A 42 -10.94 1.01 1.41
C ASN A 42 -11.38 0.07 0.27
N ILE A 43 -10.48 -0.23 -0.67
CA ILE A 43 -10.72 -1.20 -1.76
C ILE A 43 -11.08 -2.57 -1.17
N LEU A 44 -10.23 -3.11 -0.29
CA LEU A 44 -10.43 -4.44 0.32
C LEU A 44 -11.70 -4.52 1.16
N SER A 45 -12.04 -3.45 1.90
CA SER A 45 -13.26 -3.40 2.72
C SER A 45 -14.55 -3.52 1.91
N LYS A 46 -14.49 -3.21 0.62
CA LYS A 46 -15.60 -3.33 -0.34
C LYS A 46 -15.61 -4.70 -1.07
N GLY A 47 -14.74 -5.62 -0.66
CA GLY A 47 -14.58 -6.93 -1.29
C GLY A 47 -13.93 -6.86 -2.68
N LEU A 48 -13.31 -5.74 -3.03
CA LEU A 48 -12.59 -5.57 -4.28
C LEU A 48 -11.14 -6.02 -4.12
N LYS A 49 -10.50 -6.38 -5.22
CA LYS A 49 -9.12 -6.91 -5.26
C LYS A 49 -8.22 -5.96 -6.06
N PRO A 50 -7.27 -5.28 -5.42
CA PRO A 50 -6.32 -4.43 -6.11
C PRO A 50 -5.12 -5.22 -6.64
N TYR A 51 -4.76 -4.96 -7.90
CA TYR A 51 -3.49 -5.38 -8.49
C TYR A 51 -2.53 -4.19 -8.44
N VAL A 52 -1.39 -4.40 -7.79
CA VAL A 52 -0.45 -3.34 -7.43
C VAL A 52 0.92 -3.62 -8.00
N LYS A 53 1.55 -2.57 -8.52
CA LYS A 53 2.98 -2.53 -8.83
C LYS A 53 3.70 -1.69 -7.79
N ILE A 54 4.83 -2.17 -7.30
CA ILE A 54 5.71 -1.45 -6.37
C ILE A 54 7.08 -1.22 -6.97
N GLU A 55 7.71 -0.15 -6.53
CA GLU A 55 9.15 0.08 -6.66
C GLU A 55 9.72 0.38 -5.26
N GLY A 56 10.84 -0.24 -4.93
CA GLY A 56 11.37 -0.21 -3.57
C GLY A 56 12.76 -0.82 -3.45
N TRP A 57 13.11 -1.16 -2.21
CA TRP A 57 14.32 -1.91 -1.86
C TRP A 57 13.96 -3.07 -0.95
N PHE A 58 14.61 -4.22 -1.12
CA PHE A 58 14.57 -5.26 -0.10
C PHE A 58 15.19 -4.72 1.19
N VAL A 59 14.49 -4.86 2.32
CA VAL A 59 14.94 -4.29 3.61
C VAL A 59 16.29 -4.87 4.04
N LYS A 60 16.45 -6.19 3.88
CA LYS A 60 17.65 -6.92 4.32
C LYS A 60 18.90 -6.62 3.48
N THR A 61 18.77 -6.61 2.16
CA THR A 61 19.92 -6.52 1.24
C THR A 61 20.12 -5.11 0.69
N ARG A 62 19.09 -4.25 0.78
CA ARG A 62 19.02 -2.94 0.13
C ARG A 62 19.13 -2.97 -1.39
N GLU A 63 18.96 -4.15 -1.99
CA GLU A 63 18.88 -4.29 -3.44
C GLU A 63 17.55 -3.73 -3.95
N PRO A 64 17.54 -3.04 -5.10
CA PRO A 64 16.31 -2.50 -5.67
C PRO A 64 15.38 -3.61 -6.15
N ILE A 65 14.08 -3.39 -5.99
CA ILE A 65 13.03 -4.30 -6.45
C ILE A 65 11.94 -3.52 -7.20
N ALA A 66 11.46 -4.11 -8.30
CA ALA A 66 10.20 -3.76 -8.91
C ALA A 66 9.36 -5.04 -9.03
N ALA A 67 8.20 -5.05 -8.39
CA ALA A 67 7.33 -6.22 -8.33
C ALA A 67 5.88 -5.83 -8.59
N GLN A 68 5.07 -6.81 -8.98
CA GLN A 68 3.64 -6.63 -9.20
C GLN A 68 2.88 -7.86 -8.72
N GLY A 69 1.68 -7.67 -8.21
CA GLY A 69 0.90 -8.76 -7.65
C GLY A 69 -0.45 -8.31 -7.11
N TRP A 70 -1.17 -9.26 -6.51
CA TRP A 70 -2.44 -8.98 -5.84
C TRP A 70 -2.19 -8.62 -4.38
N VAL A 71 -2.82 -7.54 -3.91
CA VAL A 71 -2.82 -7.26 -2.47
C VAL A 71 -3.84 -8.17 -1.81
N VAL A 72 -3.38 -8.94 -0.82
CA VAL A 72 -4.20 -9.94 -0.12
C VAL A 72 -4.52 -9.56 1.31
N ASP A 73 -3.79 -8.63 1.90
CA ASP A 73 -3.99 -8.16 3.27
C ASP A 73 -3.38 -6.77 3.47
N VAL A 74 -3.95 -6.00 4.40
CA VAL A 74 -3.39 -4.74 4.91
C VAL A 74 -3.37 -4.81 6.43
N LYS A 75 -2.20 -4.58 7.03
CA LYS A 75 -2.04 -4.59 8.48
C LYS A 75 -1.66 -3.22 8.98
N ARG A 76 -2.38 -2.77 10.01
CA ARG A 76 -2.12 -1.53 10.71
C ARG A 76 -2.15 -1.72 12.21
N SER A 77 -1.08 -1.29 12.85
CA SER A 77 -0.92 -1.29 14.29
C SER A 77 -0.18 -0.01 14.73
N LEU A 78 0.17 0.08 16.00
CA LEU A 78 0.99 1.20 16.49
C LEU A 78 2.41 1.18 15.89
N ASP A 79 2.93 -0.01 15.63
CA ASP A 79 4.35 -0.22 15.30
C ASP A 79 4.56 -0.67 13.86
N VAL A 80 3.54 -1.28 13.24
CA VAL A 80 3.63 -1.90 11.90
C VAL A 80 2.47 -1.42 11.03
N ASN A 81 2.80 -0.85 9.87
CA ASN A 81 1.88 -0.45 8.81
C ASN A 81 2.39 -0.96 7.47
N ASN A 82 1.76 -2.00 6.94
CA ASN A 82 2.19 -2.67 5.72
C ASN A 82 1.02 -3.29 4.96
N PHE A 83 1.30 -3.78 3.76
CA PHE A 83 0.40 -4.66 3.04
C PHE A 83 1.13 -5.91 2.57
N THR A 84 0.38 -6.98 2.32
CA THR A 84 0.92 -8.23 1.77
C THR A 84 0.63 -8.30 0.27
N LEU A 85 1.68 -8.43 -0.54
CA LEU A 85 1.62 -8.59 -1.99
C LEU A 85 1.84 -10.07 -2.34
N ASP A 86 0.89 -10.67 -3.04
CA ASP A 86 0.98 -12.02 -3.59
C ASP A 86 1.44 -11.95 -5.06
N ILE A 87 2.64 -12.47 -5.29
CA ILE A 87 3.34 -12.52 -6.58
C ILE A 87 3.38 -14.00 -6.98
N ASP A 88 2.40 -14.43 -7.77
CA ASP A 88 2.30 -15.81 -8.27
C ASP A 88 2.40 -16.90 -7.18
N GLY A 89 1.84 -16.63 -6.00
CA GLY A 89 1.83 -17.54 -4.83
C GLY A 89 2.91 -17.25 -3.80
N GLU A 90 3.91 -16.43 -4.13
CA GLU A 90 4.90 -15.93 -3.16
C GLU A 90 4.38 -14.65 -2.50
N LYS A 91 4.43 -14.59 -1.16
CA LYS A 91 3.91 -13.46 -0.39
C LYS A 91 5.05 -12.62 0.17
N LEU A 92 5.07 -11.35 -0.21
CA LEU A 92 5.98 -10.34 0.35
C LEU A 92 5.21 -9.35 1.20
N THR A 93 5.78 -8.98 2.33
CA THR A 93 5.32 -7.84 3.15
C THR A 93 5.97 -6.56 2.64
N ILE A 94 5.15 -5.56 2.36
CA ILE A 94 5.58 -4.28 1.79
C ILE A 94 5.30 -3.18 2.81
N GLY A 95 6.35 -2.51 3.27
CA GLY A 95 6.30 -1.36 4.17
C GLY A 95 6.59 -0.05 3.43
N GLY A 96 6.40 1.07 4.13
CA GLY A 96 6.73 2.41 3.65
C GLY A 96 8.15 2.83 4.02
N PHE A 97 8.42 4.12 3.92
CA PHE A 97 9.69 4.73 4.33
C PHE A 97 10.12 4.28 5.73
N ASP A 98 11.39 3.93 5.89
CA ASP A 98 11.99 3.47 7.16
C ASP A 98 11.45 2.10 7.63
N ALA A 99 10.99 1.25 6.70
CA ALA A 99 10.62 -0.13 7.01
C ALA A 99 11.85 -0.94 7.45
N GLU A 100 11.72 -1.59 8.61
CA GLU A 100 12.79 -2.41 9.22
C GLU A 100 12.43 -3.90 9.33
N VAL A 101 11.13 -4.22 9.35
CA VAL A 101 10.64 -5.59 9.63
C VAL A 101 10.00 -6.26 8.42
N GLU A 102 9.50 -5.48 7.46
CA GLU A 102 8.96 -5.97 6.19
C GLU A 102 10.04 -6.53 5.27
N ASP A 103 9.61 -7.24 4.22
CA ASP A 103 10.52 -7.75 3.19
C ASP A 103 11.01 -6.60 2.29
N VAL A 104 10.13 -5.64 1.98
CA VAL A 104 10.39 -4.53 1.05
C VAL A 104 10.01 -3.19 1.67
N GLU A 105 10.90 -2.22 1.56
CA GLU A 105 10.63 -0.79 1.75
C GLU A 105 10.23 -0.18 0.38
N ALA A 106 8.96 0.19 0.22
CA ALA A 106 8.45 0.78 -1.01
C ALA A 106 8.52 2.32 -0.97
N TYR A 107 9.06 2.92 -2.03
CA TYR A 107 9.03 4.36 -2.24
C TYR A 107 7.96 4.79 -3.28
N LYS A 108 7.38 3.83 -3.98
CA LYS A 108 6.30 4.07 -4.94
C LYS A 108 5.37 2.86 -5.02
N VAL A 109 4.08 3.14 -4.93
CA VAL A 109 3.01 2.15 -5.06
C VAL A 109 2.07 2.62 -6.16
N VAL A 110 1.79 1.74 -7.12
CA VAL A 110 0.83 2.00 -8.20
C VAL A 110 -0.26 0.96 -8.11
N ILE A 111 -1.48 1.40 -7.81
CA ILE A 111 -2.66 0.54 -7.95
C ILE A 111 -3.05 0.59 -9.42
N GLU A 112 -2.70 -0.46 -10.18
CA GLU A 112 -2.86 -0.47 -11.64
C GLU A 112 -4.30 -0.73 -12.05
N ARG A 113 -4.96 -1.67 -11.36
CA ARG A 113 -6.36 -2.03 -11.59
C ARG A 113 -6.99 -2.60 -10.34
N VAL A 114 -8.32 -2.53 -10.30
CA VAL A 114 -9.14 -3.11 -9.24
C VAL A 114 -10.23 -3.97 -9.89
N ILE A 115 -10.45 -5.17 -9.36
CA ILE A 115 -11.50 -6.09 -9.81
C ILE A 115 -12.41 -6.47 -8.64
N LYS A 116 -13.53 -7.15 -8.94
CA LYS A 116 -14.36 -7.82 -7.93
C LYS A 116 -13.75 -9.17 -7.53
#